data_AF-A0A1A1WGA5-F1
#
_entry.id   AF-A0A1A1WGA5-F1
#
_cell.length_a   1.000
_cell.length_b   1.000
_cell.length_c   1.000
_cell.angle_alpha   90.00
_cell.angle_beta   90.00
_cell.angle_gamma   90.00
#
_symmetry.space_group_name_H-M   'P 1'
#
loop_
_entity.id
_entity.type
_entity.pdbx_description
1 polymer ?
#
loop_
_entity_poly.entity_id
_entity_poly.type
_entity_poly.pdbx_seq_one_letter_code
_entity_poly.pdbx_strand_id
1 'polypeptide(L)'
;MSDLEYTPRPYAHIVRDLLTTLTGGTVREAVTAPVAGPLQLNQLASRPIRRISHLEGVTDVAGTPVPVRFTNADFDLADADNDGLPDVVVFRDNGRKPIPGTTLTVNYYPTQIARPVPLTDLNVGSVVRTVLETFAREIAQDEQYLDLIYRSAFLDTAEGSGLDKVVALIGVTRLPARHPLVEVRFSRNATTGGKITIPTGTVVTDAATPPARYRTVADLTLEAGEQSRSVLAAGATVDTAMVAAGALDRLETTLGGISTASNPAAAYRESAAESDDALRVRARGALHGSVCGTLDALRFGILSIPGVKAVELTEWPDGQAGVVRAAVAYVRPDPAVEKEVRRRIDELRPAGIRVDTRTAGRRSVRVSVALVLGGTGVSGAELDRVTDGVEERVAAKLAALEPGALIRPAALSAAALADPLIADAAITLSDPSAPGGPVVLQPGEVLDVLRPFEFPTPQAERTPTGVVATTGEVDLVLPVQLQTGVTLDDATTAIRLAVEAYLATLGTGASLTLAAVASALQSSPLFGLVREQARIVVESAGQFVQLLDGQGSYTVAAGEQLRQRTLDVHEVVS
;
A
#
# COMPACT_ATOMS: atom_id res chain seq x y z
N MET A 1 -12.56 -15.59 34.31
CA MET A 1 -12.34 -14.34 33.56
C MET A 1 -12.80 -14.63 32.15
N SER A 2 -14.07 -14.36 31.86
CA SER A 2 -14.64 -14.44 30.51
C SER A 2 -13.82 -13.57 29.57
N ASP A 3 -13.56 -14.06 28.36
CA ASP A 3 -12.75 -13.43 27.32
C ASP A 3 -13.02 -11.93 27.21
N LEU A 4 -12.09 -11.13 27.75
CA LEU A 4 -12.05 -9.68 27.50
C LEU A 4 -11.48 -9.49 26.10
N GLU A 5 -12.32 -9.70 25.09
CA GLU A 5 -12.02 -9.34 23.72
C GLU A 5 -12.28 -7.83 23.56
N TYR A 6 -11.22 -7.06 23.32
CA TYR A 6 -11.33 -5.63 23.05
C TYR A 6 -11.67 -5.43 21.57
N THR A 7 -12.79 -4.76 21.29
CA THR A 7 -13.14 -4.29 19.95
C THR A 7 -13.58 -2.84 20.07
N PRO A 8 -12.94 -1.90 19.34
CA PRO A 8 -13.28 -0.49 19.42
C PRO A 8 -14.72 -0.26 18.97
N ARG A 9 -15.48 0.45 19.78
CA ARG A 9 -16.90 0.72 19.50
C ARG A 9 -17.03 1.96 18.62
N PRO A 10 -17.80 1.90 17.51
CA PRO A 10 -18.07 3.09 16.73
C PRO A 10 -19.00 4.03 17.49
N TYR A 11 -18.86 5.34 17.23
CA TYR A 11 -19.66 6.39 17.87
C TYR A 11 -21.17 6.10 17.88
N ALA A 12 -21.72 5.61 16.77
CA ALA A 12 -23.14 5.27 16.67
C ALA A 12 -23.59 4.19 17.66
N HIS A 13 -22.73 3.22 17.98
CA HIS A 13 -23.04 2.18 18.98
C HIS A 13 -23.03 2.78 20.38
N ILE A 14 -22.06 3.64 20.68
CA ILE A 14 -21.96 4.33 21.98
C ILE A 14 -23.19 5.21 22.22
N VAL A 15 -23.59 6.04 21.24
CA VAL A 15 -24.79 6.88 21.34
C VAL A 15 -26.04 6.03 21.60
N ARG A 16 -26.23 4.96 20.80
CA ARG A 16 -27.36 4.04 20.96
C ARG A 16 -27.41 3.43 22.36
N ASP A 17 -26.26 2.98 22.86
CA ASP A 17 -26.18 2.30 24.14
C ASP A 17 -26.40 3.27 25.30
N LEU A 18 -25.86 4.50 25.24
CA LEU A 18 -26.14 5.55 26.22
C LEU A 18 -27.64 5.94 26.25
N LEU A 19 -28.26 6.14 25.09
CA LEU A 19 -29.68 6.49 25.00
C LEU A 19 -30.58 5.35 25.53
N THR A 20 -30.22 4.10 25.22
CA THR A 20 -30.96 2.93 25.70
C THR A 20 -30.83 2.78 27.21
N THR A 21 -29.62 2.94 27.74
CA THR A 21 -29.36 2.88 29.19
C THR A 21 -30.09 4.00 29.94
N LEU A 22 -30.06 5.24 29.42
CA LEU A 22 -30.71 6.38 30.06
C LEU A 22 -32.23 6.18 30.19
N THR A 23 -32.84 5.50 29.23
CA THR A 23 -34.29 5.24 29.22
C THR A 23 -34.68 3.88 29.78
N GLY A 24 -33.78 3.26 30.56
CA GLY A 24 -34.08 2.07 31.35
C GLY A 24 -34.05 0.76 30.56
N GLY A 25 -33.43 0.76 29.38
CA GLY A 25 -33.14 -0.45 28.62
C GLY A 25 -31.84 -1.11 29.06
N THR A 26 -31.73 -2.40 28.78
CA THR A 26 -30.50 -3.19 28.90
C THR A 26 -29.74 -3.11 27.58
N VAL A 27 -28.43 -2.95 27.65
CA VAL A 27 -27.56 -2.81 26.47
C VAL A 27 -26.52 -3.91 26.43
N ARG A 28 -26.25 -4.37 25.22
CA ARG A 28 -25.19 -5.32 24.88
C ARG A 28 -25.19 -6.60 25.72
N GLU A 29 -26.37 -7.11 26.06
CA GLU A 29 -26.44 -8.42 26.69
C GLU A 29 -26.04 -9.49 25.67
N ALA A 30 -25.00 -10.26 26.01
CA ALA A 30 -24.49 -11.33 25.17
C ALA A 30 -25.29 -12.62 25.45
N VAL A 31 -25.89 -13.19 24.41
CA VAL A 31 -26.65 -14.44 24.48
C VAL A 31 -26.20 -15.38 23.38
N THR A 32 -26.02 -16.65 23.69
CA THR A 32 -25.64 -17.64 22.67
C THR A 32 -26.87 -18.14 21.92
N ALA A 33 -26.79 -18.19 20.59
CA ALA A 33 -27.82 -18.79 19.75
C ALA A 33 -27.94 -20.29 20.04
N PRO A 34 -29.15 -20.84 20.26
CA PRO A 34 -29.35 -22.27 20.55
C PRO A 34 -28.71 -23.18 19.49
N VAL A 35 -27.94 -24.18 19.94
CA VAL A 35 -27.29 -25.17 19.06
C VAL A 35 -28.29 -26.23 18.56
N ALA A 36 -29.30 -26.53 19.37
CA ALA A 36 -30.35 -27.50 19.08
C ALA A 36 -31.70 -27.01 19.62
N GLY A 37 -32.79 -27.42 18.96
CA GLY A 37 -34.15 -27.03 19.33
C GLY A 37 -34.66 -25.78 18.61
N PRO A 38 -35.80 -25.21 19.04
CA PRO A 38 -36.36 -24.01 18.42
C PRO A 38 -35.43 -22.81 18.66
N LEU A 39 -35.27 -21.97 17.63
CA LEU A 39 -34.38 -20.82 17.67
C LEU A 39 -35.02 -19.69 18.48
N GLN A 40 -34.89 -19.78 19.81
CA GLN A 40 -35.51 -18.90 20.78
C GLN A 40 -34.50 -18.38 21.80
N LEU A 41 -34.59 -17.11 22.15
CA LEU A 41 -33.77 -16.48 23.19
C LEU A 41 -34.62 -16.30 24.46
N ASN A 42 -34.51 -17.26 25.37
CA ASN A 42 -35.25 -17.30 26.63
C ASN A 42 -34.37 -17.07 27.88
N GLN A 43 -33.09 -16.72 27.69
CA GLN A 43 -32.11 -16.55 28.77
C GLN A 43 -31.71 -15.08 29.00
N LEU A 44 -32.50 -14.13 28.50
CA LEU A 44 -32.27 -12.71 28.78
C LEU A 44 -32.47 -12.42 30.28
N ALA A 45 -31.58 -11.61 30.86
CA ALA A 45 -31.48 -11.38 32.30
C ALA A 45 -32.69 -10.61 32.86
N SER A 46 -33.20 -9.62 32.13
CA SER A 46 -34.30 -8.75 32.58
C SER A 46 -35.58 -9.04 31.80
N ARG A 47 -36.33 -10.06 32.22
CA ARG A 47 -37.65 -10.42 31.66
C ARG A 47 -38.77 -10.02 32.64
N PRO A 48 -39.99 -9.71 32.19
CA PRO A 48 -40.47 -9.77 30.79
C PRO A 48 -39.98 -8.61 29.89
N ILE A 49 -40.04 -8.81 28.57
CA ILE A 49 -39.48 -7.94 27.54
C ILE A 49 -40.59 -7.11 26.89
N ARG A 50 -40.47 -5.78 26.97
CA ARG A 50 -41.39 -4.84 26.32
C ARG A 50 -41.11 -4.69 24.83
N ARG A 51 -39.83 -4.57 24.46
CA ARG A 51 -39.37 -4.45 23.06
C ARG A 51 -37.88 -4.74 22.94
N ILE A 52 -37.48 -5.26 21.79
CA ILE A 52 -36.08 -5.29 21.34
C ILE A 52 -35.78 -3.98 20.60
N SER A 53 -34.70 -3.29 20.98
CA SER A 53 -34.26 -2.06 20.30
C SER A 53 -33.14 -2.32 19.31
N HIS A 54 -32.28 -3.29 19.60
CA HIS A 54 -31.21 -3.71 18.72
C HIS A 54 -30.89 -5.19 18.93
N LEU A 55 -30.69 -5.93 17.85
CA LEU A 55 -30.28 -7.33 17.88
C LEU A 55 -29.29 -7.55 16.73
N GLU A 56 -28.06 -7.91 17.07
CA GLU A 56 -26.98 -8.17 16.12
C GLU A 56 -26.37 -9.56 16.37
N GLY A 57 -25.90 -10.18 15.29
CA GLY A 57 -25.23 -11.47 15.33
C GLY A 57 -24.77 -11.88 13.94
N VAL A 58 -24.45 -13.16 13.76
CA VAL A 58 -23.95 -13.68 12.48
C VAL A 58 -25.00 -14.61 11.86
N THR A 59 -25.30 -14.41 10.58
CA THR A 59 -26.15 -15.30 9.78
C THR A 59 -25.31 -15.97 8.70
N ASP A 60 -25.73 -17.14 8.26
CA ASP A 60 -25.15 -17.77 7.07
C ASP A 60 -25.82 -17.20 5.80
N VAL A 61 -25.00 -16.69 4.88
CA VAL A 61 -25.43 -16.30 3.53
C VAL A 61 -24.62 -17.11 2.53
N ALA A 62 -25.25 -18.12 1.93
CA ALA A 62 -24.66 -18.98 0.90
C ALA A 62 -23.34 -19.66 1.32
N GLY A 63 -23.23 -20.10 2.59
CA GLY A 63 -22.05 -20.75 3.15
C GLY A 63 -21.00 -19.78 3.71
N THR A 64 -21.28 -18.49 3.72
CA THR A 64 -20.40 -17.45 4.26
C THR A 64 -21.01 -16.84 5.53
N PRO A 65 -20.31 -16.85 6.68
CA PRO A 65 -20.76 -16.15 7.88
C PRO A 65 -20.70 -14.63 7.67
N VAL A 66 -21.86 -13.96 7.79
CA VAL A 66 -21.97 -12.51 7.61
C VAL A 66 -22.58 -11.87 8.86
N PRO A 67 -21.96 -10.82 9.43
CA PRO A 67 -22.56 -10.06 10.53
C PRO A 67 -23.80 -9.29 10.03
N VAL A 68 -24.91 -9.46 10.73
CA VAL A 68 -26.19 -8.82 10.38
C VAL A 68 -26.89 -8.23 11.59
N ARG A 69 -27.67 -7.19 11.32
CA ARG A 69 -28.68 -6.69 12.24
C ARG A 69 -30.01 -7.40 11.96
N PHE A 70 -30.53 -8.10 12.96
CA PHE A 70 -31.86 -8.67 12.93
C PHE A 70 -32.90 -7.58 13.22
N THR A 71 -34.01 -7.63 12.50
CA THR A 71 -35.07 -6.64 12.53
C THR A 71 -36.40 -7.29 12.90
N ASN A 72 -37.45 -6.49 13.05
CA ASN A 72 -38.79 -6.99 13.29
C ASN A 72 -39.35 -7.85 12.14
N ALA A 73 -38.64 -8.04 11.02
CA ALA A 73 -38.96 -9.03 9.98
C ALA A 73 -38.39 -10.44 10.29
N ASP A 74 -37.38 -10.50 11.15
CA ASP A 74 -36.63 -11.73 11.43
C ASP A 74 -37.10 -12.47 12.69
N PHE A 75 -37.70 -11.76 13.66
CA PHE A 75 -38.14 -12.34 14.93
C PHE A 75 -39.45 -11.72 15.46
N ASP A 76 -40.09 -12.45 16.37
CA ASP A 76 -41.23 -12.02 17.19
C ASP A 76 -40.89 -12.08 18.69
N LEU A 77 -41.65 -11.35 19.49
CA LEU A 77 -41.68 -11.51 20.94
C LEU A 77 -42.87 -12.40 21.29
N ALA A 78 -42.61 -13.53 21.94
CA ALA A 78 -43.66 -14.44 22.40
C ALA A 78 -43.71 -14.48 23.93
N ASP A 79 -44.89 -14.85 24.42
CA ASP A 79 -45.21 -15.10 25.81
C ASP A 79 -45.19 -16.62 25.99
N ALA A 80 -44.13 -17.13 26.63
CA ALA A 80 -43.91 -18.57 26.76
C ALA A 80 -44.75 -19.22 27.88
N ASP A 81 -45.14 -18.46 28.90
CA ASP A 81 -45.88 -18.95 30.07
C ASP A 81 -47.37 -18.57 30.07
N ASN A 82 -47.82 -17.81 29.06
CA ASN A 82 -49.18 -17.31 28.87
C ASN A 82 -49.65 -16.36 29.99
N ASP A 83 -48.73 -15.59 30.57
CA ASP A 83 -49.04 -14.60 31.61
C ASP A 83 -49.49 -13.23 31.05
N GLY A 84 -49.46 -13.07 29.72
CA GLY A 84 -49.80 -11.87 28.98
C GLY A 84 -48.60 -10.92 28.74
N LEU A 85 -47.37 -11.31 29.12
CA LEU A 85 -46.17 -10.51 29.00
C LEU A 85 -45.09 -11.27 28.20
N PRO A 86 -44.65 -10.74 27.04
CA PRO A 86 -43.63 -11.44 26.26
C PRO A 86 -42.31 -11.60 27.02
N ASP A 87 -41.76 -12.81 27.07
CA ASP A 87 -40.56 -13.15 27.83
C ASP A 87 -39.49 -13.85 26.98
N VAL A 88 -39.81 -14.21 25.74
CA VAL A 88 -38.92 -14.92 24.81
C VAL A 88 -38.87 -14.23 23.43
N VAL A 89 -37.68 -14.18 22.82
CA VAL A 89 -37.51 -13.79 21.41
C VAL A 89 -37.54 -15.05 20.56
N VAL A 90 -38.47 -15.13 19.60
CA VAL A 90 -38.61 -16.28 18.69
C VAL A 90 -38.25 -15.86 17.27
N PHE A 91 -37.24 -16.48 16.67
CA PHE A 91 -36.90 -16.21 15.27
C PHE A 91 -37.93 -16.84 14.34
N ARG A 92 -38.38 -16.09 13.34
CA ARG A 92 -39.37 -16.54 12.36
C ARG A 92 -38.77 -17.54 11.39
N ASP A 93 -39.60 -18.41 10.85
CA ASP A 93 -39.16 -19.39 9.86
C ASP A 93 -38.72 -18.78 8.54
N ASN A 94 -39.44 -17.73 8.09
CA ASN A 94 -39.14 -17.01 6.86
C ASN A 94 -38.18 -15.82 7.07
N GLY A 95 -37.66 -15.64 8.29
CA GLY A 95 -36.72 -14.58 8.65
C GLY A 95 -35.27 -15.04 8.53
N ARG A 96 -34.32 -14.09 8.57
CA ARG A 96 -32.89 -14.44 8.72
C ARG A 96 -32.66 -15.02 10.12
N LYS A 97 -31.82 -16.05 10.20
CA LYS A 97 -31.59 -16.82 11.43
C LYS A 97 -30.11 -16.76 11.82
N PRO A 98 -29.76 -16.55 13.10
CA PRO A 98 -28.38 -16.64 13.52
C PRO A 98 -27.83 -18.04 13.34
N ILE A 99 -26.52 -18.13 13.12
CA ILE A 99 -25.79 -19.39 13.07
C ILE A 99 -25.86 -20.02 14.48
N PRO A 100 -26.28 -21.30 14.60
CA PRO A 100 -26.34 -21.98 15.89
C PRO A 100 -25.00 -21.95 16.65
N GLY A 101 -25.04 -21.67 17.96
CA GLY A 101 -23.85 -21.58 18.80
C GLY A 101 -23.07 -20.27 18.73
N THR A 102 -23.45 -19.33 17.86
CA THR A 102 -22.81 -18.00 17.81
C THR A 102 -23.34 -17.04 18.86
N THR A 103 -22.53 -16.05 19.25
CA THR A 103 -22.93 -15.01 20.19
C THR A 103 -23.78 -13.95 19.49
N LEU A 104 -24.93 -13.64 20.09
CA LEU A 104 -25.82 -12.55 19.75
C LEU A 104 -25.64 -11.43 20.77
N THR A 105 -25.71 -10.19 20.31
CA THR A 105 -25.72 -9.01 21.19
C THR A 105 -27.09 -8.34 21.13
N VAL A 106 -27.74 -8.22 22.28
CA VAL A 106 -29.13 -7.74 22.39
C VAL A 106 -29.21 -6.47 23.23
N ASN A 107 -29.87 -5.45 22.69
CA ASN A 107 -30.37 -4.31 23.43
C ASN A 107 -31.90 -4.38 23.48
N TYR A 108 -32.48 -4.24 24.67
CA TYR A 108 -33.92 -4.41 24.85
C TYR A 108 -34.42 -3.60 26.05
N TYR A 109 -35.74 -3.42 26.12
CA TYR A 109 -36.39 -2.76 27.25
C TYR A 109 -37.23 -3.79 28.01
N PRO A 110 -37.01 -3.98 29.31
CA PRO A 110 -37.91 -4.76 30.15
C PRO A 110 -39.27 -4.04 30.31
N THR A 111 -40.32 -4.81 30.64
CA THR A 111 -41.64 -4.26 30.99
C THR A 111 -41.60 -3.52 32.32
N GLN A 112 -40.84 -4.05 33.28
CA GLN A 112 -40.59 -3.44 34.57
C GLN A 112 -39.29 -2.64 34.51
N ILE A 113 -39.40 -1.32 34.52
CA ILE A 113 -38.23 -0.45 34.63
C ILE A 113 -37.97 -0.22 36.11
N ALA A 114 -36.77 -0.56 36.59
CA ALA A 114 -36.41 -0.48 38.01
C ALA A 114 -36.48 0.94 38.59
N ARG A 115 -36.49 1.97 37.74
CA ARG A 115 -36.54 3.39 38.14
C ARG A 115 -37.41 4.18 37.16
N PRO A 116 -38.18 5.19 37.63
CA PRO A 116 -38.81 6.15 36.72
C PRO A 116 -37.75 6.79 35.84
N VAL A 117 -38.01 6.86 34.53
CA VAL A 117 -37.14 7.51 33.54
C VAL A 117 -37.76 8.85 33.15
N PRO A 118 -37.44 9.94 33.90
CA PRO A 118 -38.07 11.25 33.69
C PRO A 118 -37.65 11.90 32.36
N LEU A 119 -36.60 11.38 31.72
CA LEU A 119 -36.09 11.86 30.44
C LEU A 119 -36.61 10.96 29.33
N THR A 120 -37.50 11.50 28.50
CA THR A 120 -38.20 10.72 27.46
C THR A 120 -37.98 11.22 26.04
N ASP A 121 -37.45 12.44 25.87
CA ASP A 121 -37.21 13.02 24.55
C ASP A 121 -35.85 12.61 24.00
N LEU A 122 -35.86 11.62 23.12
CA LEU A 122 -34.67 11.06 22.46
C LEU A 122 -34.57 11.48 20.97
N ASN A 123 -35.40 12.44 20.55
CA ASN A 123 -35.40 12.91 19.18
C ASN A 123 -34.14 13.76 18.92
N VAL A 124 -33.72 13.77 17.64
CA VAL A 124 -32.66 14.67 17.19
C VAL A 124 -33.11 16.11 17.46
N GLY A 125 -32.24 16.91 18.08
CA GLY A 125 -32.54 18.27 18.51
C GLY A 125 -33.02 18.40 19.96
N SER A 126 -33.29 17.30 20.66
CA SER A 126 -33.55 17.33 22.11
C SER A 126 -32.30 17.72 22.89
N VAL A 127 -32.47 18.56 23.93
CA VAL A 127 -31.36 18.93 24.84
C VAL A 127 -30.72 17.69 25.47
N VAL A 128 -31.53 16.71 25.89
CA VAL A 128 -31.04 15.48 26.52
C VAL A 128 -30.16 14.69 25.56
N ARG A 129 -30.62 14.52 24.31
CA ARG A 129 -29.87 13.81 23.28
C ARG A 129 -28.57 14.52 22.91
N THR A 130 -28.61 15.84 22.74
CA THR A 130 -27.41 16.65 22.41
C THR A 130 -26.33 16.52 23.49
N VAL A 131 -26.72 16.55 24.77
CA VAL A 131 -25.78 16.35 25.89
C VAL A 131 -25.20 14.93 25.86
N LEU A 132 -26.04 13.91 25.66
CA LEU A 132 -25.55 12.52 25.56
C LEU A 132 -24.65 12.26 24.35
N GLU A 133 -24.93 12.87 23.20
CA GLU A 133 -24.10 12.79 22.00
C GLU A 133 -22.72 13.43 22.24
N THR A 134 -22.66 14.49 23.05
CA THR A 134 -21.38 15.10 23.49
C THR A 134 -20.59 14.12 24.36
N PHE A 135 -21.21 13.48 25.35
CA PHE A 135 -20.54 12.44 26.15
C PHE A 135 -20.13 11.23 25.30
N ALA A 136 -20.98 10.81 24.36
CA ALA A 136 -20.69 9.72 23.45
C ALA A 136 -19.47 10.02 22.58
N ARG A 137 -19.28 11.30 22.20
CA ARG A 137 -18.13 11.73 21.42
C ARG A 137 -16.84 11.60 22.21
N GLU A 138 -16.82 12.03 23.47
CA GLU A 138 -15.65 11.86 24.34
C GLU A 138 -15.33 10.37 24.57
N ILE A 139 -16.35 9.54 24.85
CA ILE A 139 -16.16 8.08 25.00
C ILE A 139 -15.66 7.45 23.70
N ALA A 140 -16.15 7.88 22.54
CA ALA A 140 -15.69 7.39 21.24
C ALA A 140 -14.23 7.78 20.97
N GLN A 141 -13.81 8.97 21.40
CA GLN A 141 -12.44 9.42 21.30
C GLN A 141 -11.52 8.61 22.22
N ASP A 142 -11.94 8.32 23.46
CA ASP A 142 -11.21 7.46 24.38
C ASP A 142 -11.04 6.03 23.82
N GLU A 143 -12.08 5.47 23.21
CA GLU A 143 -12.02 4.17 22.52
C GLU A 143 -11.02 4.20 21.35
N GLN A 144 -10.97 5.29 20.58
CA GLN A 144 -9.97 5.44 19.52
C GLN A 144 -8.55 5.51 20.07
N TYR A 145 -8.34 6.20 21.19
CA TYR A 145 -7.04 6.22 21.86
C TYR A 145 -6.65 4.84 22.39
N LEU A 146 -7.58 4.09 22.97
CA LEU A 146 -7.35 2.72 23.41
C LEU A 146 -6.99 1.80 22.24
N ASP A 147 -7.65 1.90 21.08
CA ASP A 147 -7.28 1.14 19.88
C ASP A 147 -5.86 1.48 19.40
N LEU A 148 -5.50 2.76 19.37
CA LEU A 148 -4.15 3.18 19.00
C LEU A 148 -3.09 2.64 19.98
N ILE A 149 -3.37 2.73 21.29
CA ILE A 149 -2.50 2.18 22.33
C ILE A 149 -2.35 0.67 22.17
N TYR A 150 -3.45 -0.05 21.95
CA TYR A 150 -3.45 -1.49 21.75
C TYR A 150 -2.61 -1.87 20.52
N ARG A 151 -2.82 -1.20 19.37
CA ARG A 151 -2.02 -1.40 18.16
C ARG A 151 -0.55 -1.05 18.35
N SER A 152 -0.22 -0.09 19.21
CA SER A 152 1.17 0.29 19.48
C SER A 152 1.96 -0.79 20.25
N ALA A 153 1.29 -1.80 20.80
CA ALA A 153 1.93 -2.88 21.56
C ALA A 153 2.49 -4.01 20.68
N PHE A 154 2.08 -4.09 19.41
CA PHE A 154 2.48 -5.20 18.52
C PHE A 154 3.49 -4.74 17.48
N LEU A 155 4.50 -5.58 17.21
CA LEU A 155 5.56 -5.29 16.23
C LEU A 155 4.97 -4.91 14.86
N ASP A 156 3.90 -5.59 14.46
CA ASP A 156 3.32 -5.47 13.12
C ASP A 156 2.54 -4.17 12.91
N THR A 157 2.00 -3.59 13.99
CA THR A 157 1.10 -2.43 13.92
C THR A 157 1.65 -1.18 14.62
N ALA A 158 2.70 -1.31 15.43
CA ALA A 158 3.31 -0.17 16.12
C ALA A 158 4.06 0.75 15.15
N GLU A 159 3.99 2.06 15.37
CA GLU A 159 4.68 3.06 14.53
C GLU A 159 5.49 4.04 15.40
N GLY A 160 6.49 4.67 14.79
CA GLY A 160 7.38 5.65 15.40
C GLY A 160 7.96 5.20 16.74
N SER A 161 7.76 6.01 17.78
CA SER A 161 8.29 5.73 19.12
C SER A 161 7.69 4.48 19.79
N GLY A 162 6.48 4.06 19.39
CA GLY A 162 5.87 2.82 19.85
C GLY A 162 6.66 1.63 19.33
N LEU A 163 6.96 1.64 18.02
CA LEU A 163 7.79 0.62 17.38
C LEU A 163 9.19 0.57 18.03
N ASP A 164 9.81 1.72 18.26
CA ASP A 164 11.14 1.81 18.90
C ASP A 164 11.17 1.13 20.27
N LYS A 165 10.11 1.29 21.08
CA LYS A 165 9.99 0.64 22.39
C LYS A 165 9.81 -0.87 22.26
N VAL A 166 8.98 -1.32 21.32
CA VAL A 166 8.73 -2.75 21.09
C VAL A 166 10.01 -3.46 20.65
N VAL A 167 10.75 -2.90 19.69
CA VAL A 167 12.00 -3.50 19.20
C VAL A 167 13.14 -3.41 20.23
N ALA A 168 13.11 -2.42 21.13
CA ALA A 168 14.08 -2.34 22.22
C ALA A 168 14.00 -3.55 23.17
N LEU A 169 12.84 -4.19 23.31
CA LEU A 169 12.66 -5.40 24.13
C LEU A 169 13.51 -6.59 23.63
N ILE A 170 13.84 -6.61 22.34
CA ILE A 170 14.68 -7.64 21.70
C ILE A 170 16.11 -7.15 21.45
N GLY A 171 16.51 -6.02 22.07
CA GLY A 171 17.86 -5.46 21.94
C GLY A 171 18.14 -4.78 20.60
N VAL A 172 17.10 -4.45 19.82
CA VAL A 172 17.22 -3.75 18.55
C VAL A 172 16.93 -2.26 18.76
N THR A 173 17.79 -1.38 18.21
CA THR A 173 17.59 0.08 18.23
C THR A 173 17.62 0.64 16.82
N ARG A 174 16.80 1.65 16.53
CA ARG A 174 16.74 2.30 15.21
C ARG A 174 18.09 2.90 14.81
N LEU A 175 18.48 2.72 13.55
CA LEU A 175 19.67 3.36 13.02
C LEU A 175 19.40 4.86 12.80
N PRO A 176 20.17 5.76 13.43
CA PRO A 176 19.95 7.20 13.34
C PRO A 176 20.30 7.72 11.94
N ALA A 177 19.66 8.83 11.53
CA ALA A 177 20.12 9.58 10.38
C ALA A 177 21.55 10.09 10.60
N ARG A 178 22.34 10.18 9.53
CA ARG A 178 23.60 10.93 9.60
C ARG A 178 23.34 12.43 9.59
N HIS A 179 24.26 13.20 10.18
CA HIS A 179 24.22 14.65 10.14
C HIS A 179 24.09 15.14 8.69
N PRO A 180 23.29 16.19 8.43
CA PRO A 180 23.26 16.80 7.11
C PRO A 180 24.63 17.41 6.81
N LEU A 181 25.10 17.24 5.59
CA LEU A 181 26.38 17.74 5.12
C LEU A 181 26.16 18.87 4.12
N VAL A 182 27.04 19.87 4.15
CA VAL A 182 27.00 21.00 3.23
C VAL A 182 28.42 21.49 2.96
N GLU A 183 28.70 21.88 1.72
CA GLU A 183 29.95 22.56 1.40
C GLU A 183 29.82 24.04 1.74
N VAL A 184 30.74 24.55 2.58
CA VAL A 184 30.80 25.97 2.95
C VAL A 184 32.05 26.59 2.33
N ARG A 185 31.85 27.64 1.52
CA ARG A 185 32.87 28.47 0.92
C ARG A 185 33.12 29.70 1.78
N PHE A 186 34.35 29.87 2.21
CA PHE A 186 34.82 31.06 2.92
C PHE A 186 35.55 31.96 1.94
N SER A 187 35.23 33.26 1.96
CA SER A 187 35.86 34.27 1.11
C SER A 187 36.74 35.20 1.92
N ARG A 188 37.91 35.53 1.38
CA ARG A 188 38.91 36.40 1.99
C ARG A 188 38.45 37.87 1.96
N ASN A 189 38.87 38.64 2.95
CA ASN A 189 38.80 40.09 2.92
C ASN A 189 39.96 40.65 2.08
N ALA A 190 39.66 41.50 1.09
CA ALA A 190 40.62 42.05 0.13
C ALA A 190 41.84 42.76 0.78
N THR A 191 41.72 43.22 2.03
CA THR A 191 42.81 43.90 2.75
C THR A 191 43.77 42.93 3.47
N THR A 192 43.50 41.62 3.47
CA THR A 192 44.30 40.62 4.19
C THR A 192 45.18 39.83 3.22
N GLY A 193 46.52 39.93 3.35
CA GLY A 193 47.48 39.26 2.46
C GLY A 193 48.07 37.94 2.95
N GLY A 194 48.01 37.66 4.27
CA GLY A 194 48.64 36.50 4.88
C GLY A 194 47.86 35.19 4.76
N LYS A 195 48.44 34.08 5.22
CA LYS A 195 47.75 32.79 5.37
C LYS A 195 46.64 32.91 6.42
N ILE A 196 45.44 32.37 6.14
CA ILE A 196 44.30 32.36 7.07
C ILE A 196 43.95 30.91 7.38
N THR A 197 43.80 30.56 8.65
CA THR A 197 43.37 29.22 9.09
C THR A 197 42.00 29.33 9.74
N ILE A 198 41.07 28.55 9.24
CA ILE A 198 39.71 28.40 9.77
C ILE A 198 39.69 27.06 10.51
N PRO A 199 39.54 27.05 11.83
CA PRO A 199 39.56 25.81 12.59
C PRO A 199 38.31 24.98 12.32
N THR A 200 38.44 23.66 12.48
CA THR A 200 37.32 22.74 12.62
C THR A 200 36.38 23.19 13.74
N GLY A 201 35.09 22.95 13.57
CA GLY A 201 34.06 23.38 14.51
C GLY A 201 33.58 24.83 14.33
N THR A 202 34.10 25.57 13.35
CA THR A 202 33.60 26.91 12.99
C THR A 202 32.13 26.80 12.58
N VAL A 203 31.25 27.62 13.18
CA VAL A 203 29.80 27.56 12.96
C VAL A 203 29.32 28.60 11.95
N VAL A 204 28.56 28.13 10.95
CA VAL A 204 27.87 28.95 9.96
C VAL A 204 26.36 28.69 10.05
N THR A 205 25.55 29.74 9.98
CA THR A 205 24.11 29.68 10.15
C THR A 205 23.35 30.35 9.01
N ASP A 206 22.07 30.00 8.89
CA ASP A 206 21.12 30.70 8.04
C ASP A 206 20.41 31.85 8.79
N ALA A 207 19.41 32.45 8.14
CA ALA A 207 18.57 33.49 8.71
C ALA A 207 17.27 32.96 9.38
N ALA A 208 17.06 31.65 9.46
CA ALA A 208 15.85 31.06 10.00
C ALA A 208 15.74 31.23 11.54
N THR A 209 14.54 30.99 12.09
CA THR A 209 14.30 31.02 13.54
C THR A 209 13.54 29.76 13.96
N PRO A 210 14.17 28.80 14.67
CA PRO A 210 15.58 28.77 15.07
C PRO A 210 16.54 28.58 13.87
N PRO A 211 17.78 29.10 13.92
CA PRO A 211 18.71 29.00 12.80
C PRO A 211 19.27 27.58 12.63
N ALA A 212 19.46 27.15 11.38
CA ALA A 212 20.17 25.92 11.06
C ALA A 212 21.67 26.14 11.27
N ARG A 213 22.29 25.36 12.16
CA ARG A 213 23.72 25.54 12.55
C ARG A 213 24.56 24.43 11.92
N TYR A 214 25.57 24.80 11.13
CA TYR A 214 26.52 23.88 10.52
C TYR A 214 27.94 24.15 11.01
N ARG A 215 28.70 23.10 11.33
CA ARG A 215 30.07 23.16 11.86
C ARG A 215 31.06 22.57 10.86
N THR A 216 32.17 23.26 10.58
CA THR A 216 33.23 22.75 9.70
C THR A 216 33.82 21.44 10.23
N VAL A 217 33.93 20.40 9.38
CA VAL A 217 34.38 19.06 9.81
C VAL A 217 35.90 18.89 9.81
N ALA A 218 36.62 19.84 9.22
CA ALA A 218 38.07 19.85 9.13
C ALA A 218 38.59 21.28 9.15
N ASP A 219 39.88 21.43 9.45
CA ASP A 219 40.57 22.71 9.32
C ASP A 219 40.66 23.10 7.84
N LEU A 220 40.40 24.37 7.56
CA LEU A 220 40.53 24.94 6.22
C LEU A 220 41.59 26.04 6.24
N THR A 221 42.59 25.91 5.38
CA THR A 221 43.63 26.92 5.23
C THR A 221 43.46 27.65 3.90
N LEU A 222 43.31 28.97 3.92
CA LEU A 222 43.44 29.81 2.73
C LEU A 222 44.88 30.27 2.60
N GLU A 223 45.56 29.87 1.53
CA GLU A 223 46.93 30.27 1.26
C GLU A 223 47.03 31.76 0.88
N ALA A 224 48.23 32.34 0.95
CA ALA A 224 48.44 33.74 0.60
C ALA A 224 47.99 34.01 -0.85
N GLY A 225 47.11 35.00 -1.04
CA GLY A 225 46.54 35.35 -2.35
C GLY A 225 45.30 34.56 -2.77
N GLU A 226 44.97 33.45 -2.10
CA GLU A 226 43.76 32.66 -2.39
C GLU A 226 42.50 33.42 -1.96
N GLN A 227 41.58 33.66 -2.89
CA GLN A 227 40.40 34.51 -2.66
C GLN A 227 39.27 33.81 -1.93
N SER A 228 39.10 32.51 -2.16
CA SER A 228 38.07 31.71 -1.48
C SER A 228 38.44 30.24 -1.50
N ARG A 229 38.05 29.50 -0.46
CA ARG A 229 38.21 28.05 -0.40
C ARG A 229 37.00 27.42 0.28
N SER A 230 36.67 26.19 -0.10
CA SER A 230 35.56 25.44 0.47
C SER A 230 36.01 24.37 1.45
N VAL A 231 35.18 24.08 2.44
CA VAL A 231 35.31 22.94 3.36
C VAL A 231 33.94 22.34 3.63
N LEU A 232 33.91 21.05 3.91
CA LEU A 232 32.68 20.38 4.33
C LEU A 232 32.29 20.82 5.75
N ALA A 233 31.00 21.02 5.97
CA ALA A 233 30.41 21.28 7.28
C ALA A 233 29.26 20.29 7.52
N ALA A 234 29.08 19.89 8.78
CA ALA A 234 28.01 19.02 9.23
C ALA A 234 27.04 19.78 10.13
N GLY A 235 25.74 19.47 10.05
CA GLY A 235 24.75 20.06 10.96
C GLY A 235 25.12 19.80 12.43
N ALA A 236 24.85 20.76 13.31
CA ALA A 236 25.20 20.66 14.72
C ALA A 236 24.52 19.47 15.44
N THR A 237 23.35 19.06 14.93
CA THR A 237 22.60 17.87 15.35
C THR A 237 22.14 17.07 14.12
N VAL A 238 21.71 15.82 14.34
CA VAL A 238 21.13 15.01 13.25
C VAL A 238 19.83 15.62 12.72
N ASP A 239 19.09 16.39 13.53
CA ASP A 239 17.84 17.04 13.14
C ASP A 239 18.03 18.45 12.59
N THR A 240 19.29 18.87 12.34
CA THR A 240 19.55 20.18 11.72
C THR A 240 18.83 20.26 10.37
N ALA A 241 18.13 21.37 10.13
CA ALA A 241 17.34 21.57 8.93
C ALA A 241 18.22 21.59 7.66
N MET A 242 17.69 21.02 6.58
CA MET A 242 18.32 21.04 5.26
C MET A 242 18.25 22.46 4.69
N VAL A 243 19.38 23.00 4.26
CA VAL A 243 19.47 24.37 3.72
C VAL A 243 19.63 24.35 2.20
N ALA A 244 18.96 25.27 1.51
CA ALA A 244 19.12 25.47 0.07
C ALA A 244 20.48 26.13 -0.24
N ALA A 245 20.90 26.12 -1.50
CA ALA A 245 22.10 26.82 -1.94
C ALA A 245 22.01 28.32 -1.58
N GLY A 246 23.08 28.86 -1.02
CA GLY A 246 23.20 30.27 -0.60
C GLY A 246 22.47 30.65 0.69
N ALA A 247 21.80 29.71 1.36
CA ALA A 247 21.05 30.01 2.58
C ALA A 247 21.93 30.21 3.84
N LEU A 248 23.11 29.61 3.90
CA LEU A 248 24.09 29.86 4.96
C LEU A 248 24.84 31.14 4.63
N ASP A 249 24.67 32.20 5.42
CA ASP A 249 25.24 33.53 5.15
C ASP A 249 25.86 34.21 6.38
N ARG A 250 25.75 33.59 7.56
CA ARG A 250 26.16 34.19 8.85
C ARG A 250 27.21 33.35 9.56
N LEU A 251 28.23 33.99 10.08
CA LEU A 251 29.20 33.39 10.99
C LEU A 251 28.78 33.65 12.43
N GLU A 252 28.67 32.61 13.23
CA GLU A 252 28.39 32.76 14.67
C GLU A 252 29.61 33.33 15.42
N THR A 253 30.81 33.06 14.92
CA THR A 253 32.07 33.60 15.45
C THR A 253 32.82 34.32 14.33
N THR A 254 33.18 35.59 14.54
CA THR A 254 33.95 36.36 13.56
C THR A 254 35.35 35.77 13.40
N LEU A 255 35.76 35.56 12.14
CA LEU A 255 37.10 35.07 11.79
C LEU A 255 37.91 36.20 11.16
N GLY A 256 39.10 36.46 11.69
CA GLY A 256 40.00 37.48 11.15
C GLY A 256 40.39 37.19 9.69
N GLY A 257 40.20 38.18 8.81
CA GLY A 257 40.57 38.08 7.39
C GLY A 257 39.55 37.39 6.49
N ILE A 258 38.41 36.93 7.01
CA ILE A 258 37.29 36.39 6.22
C ILE A 258 36.22 37.47 6.07
N SER A 259 35.71 37.66 4.85
CA SER A 259 34.66 38.62 4.53
C SER A 259 33.26 38.00 4.58
N THR A 260 33.11 36.80 4.00
CA THR A 260 31.82 36.09 3.92
C THR A 260 32.00 34.58 4.04
N ALA A 261 30.95 33.90 4.48
CA ALA A 261 30.79 32.46 4.36
C ALA A 261 29.48 32.18 3.62
N SER A 262 29.51 31.31 2.62
CA SER A 262 28.32 30.91 1.86
C SER A 262 28.35 29.44 1.52
N ASN A 263 27.18 28.81 1.28
CA ASN A 263 27.13 27.46 0.75
C ASN A 263 26.77 27.47 -0.76
N PRO A 264 27.68 27.12 -1.67
CA PRO A 264 27.39 27.14 -3.11
C PRO A 264 26.30 26.16 -3.55
N ALA A 265 26.12 25.06 -2.80
CA ALA A 265 25.15 24.01 -3.07
C ALA A 265 24.25 23.77 -1.85
N ALA A 266 23.10 23.13 -2.08
CA ALA A 266 22.20 22.73 -1.01
C ALA A 266 22.85 21.67 -0.10
N ALA A 267 22.42 21.60 1.16
CA ALA A 267 22.79 20.51 2.03
C ALA A 267 22.24 19.17 1.52
N TYR A 268 22.91 18.08 1.84
CA TYR A 268 22.48 16.71 1.52
C TYR A 268 22.70 15.76 2.71
N ARG A 269 22.15 14.55 2.65
CA ARG A 269 22.42 13.48 3.62
C ARG A 269 22.92 12.25 2.87
N GLU A 270 23.99 11.63 3.39
CA GLU A 270 24.50 10.35 2.85
C GLU A 270 23.54 9.19 3.14
N SER A 271 22.77 9.28 4.23
CA SER A 271 21.84 8.24 4.66
C SER A 271 20.70 8.86 5.46
N ALA A 272 19.46 8.47 5.12
CA ALA A 272 18.27 8.83 5.87
C ALA A 272 18.18 8.02 7.18
N ALA A 273 17.31 8.45 8.10
CA ALA A 273 16.95 7.62 9.24
C ALA A 273 16.32 6.31 8.74
N GLU A 274 16.55 5.21 9.47
CA GLU A 274 15.87 3.95 9.19
C GLU A 274 14.34 4.12 9.34
N SER A 275 13.58 3.73 8.31
CA SER A 275 12.12 3.77 8.33
C SER A 275 11.52 2.70 9.24
N ASP A 276 10.25 2.86 9.61
CA ASP A 276 9.54 1.87 10.43
C ASP A 276 9.50 0.49 9.78
N ASP A 277 9.29 0.43 8.45
CA ASP A 277 9.28 -0.84 7.72
C ASP A 277 10.65 -1.51 7.70
N ALA A 278 11.73 -0.75 7.49
CA ALA A 278 13.09 -1.28 7.51
C ALA A 278 13.46 -1.79 8.92
N LEU A 279 13.10 -1.02 9.96
CA LEU A 279 13.30 -1.41 11.35
C LEU A 279 12.52 -2.68 11.69
N ARG A 280 11.27 -2.79 11.25
CA ARG A 280 10.41 -3.97 11.47
C ARG A 280 11.00 -5.21 10.82
N VAL A 281 11.47 -5.12 9.57
CA VAL A 281 12.14 -6.23 8.87
C VAL A 281 13.39 -6.67 9.64
N ARG A 282 14.23 -5.71 10.06
CA ARG A 282 15.45 -6.01 10.84
C ARG A 282 15.15 -6.62 12.21
N ALA A 283 14.12 -6.12 12.90
CA ALA A 283 13.66 -6.64 14.19
C ALA A 283 13.16 -8.08 14.08
N ARG A 284 12.37 -8.42 13.04
CA ARG A 284 12.00 -9.81 12.75
C ARG A 284 13.24 -10.67 12.50
N GLY A 285 14.19 -10.18 11.71
CA GLY A 285 15.46 -10.89 11.49
C GLY A 285 16.24 -11.17 12.78
N ALA A 286 16.27 -10.20 13.70
CA ALA A 286 16.94 -10.35 15.00
C ALA A 286 16.27 -11.39 15.92
N LEU A 287 14.92 -11.46 15.92
CA LEU A 287 14.17 -12.51 16.61
C LEU A 287 14.52 -13.91 16.08
N HIS A 288 14.59 -14.07 14.76
CA HIS A 288 14.99 -15.35 14.16
C HIS A 288 16.47 -15.65 14.35
N GLY A 289 17.32 -14.62 14.50
CA GLY A 289 18.75 -14.76 14.74
C GLY A 289 19.13 -15.09 16.18
N SER A 290 18.25 -14.84 17.15
CA SER A 290 18.47 -15.17 18.58
C SER A 290 17.93 -16.55 18.97
N VAL A 291 17.07 -17.16 18.14
CA VAL A 291 16.73 -18.58 18.24
C VAL A 291 17.85 -19.39 17.59
N CYS A 292 18.50 -20.28 18.34
CA CYS A 292 19.45 -21.27 17.82
C CYS A 292 18.85 -22.67 17.97
N GLY A 293 19.26 -23.60 17.13
CA GLY A 293 18.90 -25.00 17.31
C GLY A 293 17.59 -25.47 16.68
N THR A 294 16.87 -24.61 15.95
CA THR A 294 15.65 -24.98 15.20
C THR A 294 15.88 -24.98 13.68
N LEU A 295 15.04 -25.69 12.93
CA LEU A 295 15.05 -25.64 11.47
C LEU A 295 14.81 -24.22 10.96
N ASP A 296 13.87 -23.49 11.55
CA ASP A 296 13.56 -22.12 11.14
C ASP A 296 14.74 -21.17 11.38
N ALA A 297 15.44 -21.31 12.51
CA ALA A 297 16.64 -20.54 12.79
C ALA A 297 17.72 -20.77 11.71
N LEU A 298 17.99 -22.02 11.37
CA LEU A 298 18.90 -22.37 10.28
C LEU A 298 18.41 -21.82 8.94
N ARG A 299 17.11 -21.94 8.65
CA ARG A 299 16.51 -21.51 7.38
C ARG A 299 16.64 -20.00 7.19
N PHE A 300 16.10 -19.22 8.13
CA PHE A 300 16.13 -17.76 8.07
C PHE A 300 17.54 -17.21 8.25
N GLY A 301 18.37 -17.85 9.07
CA GLY A 301 19.77 -17.49 9.23
C GLY A 301 20.57 -17.63 7.93
N ILE A 302 20.40 -18.73 7.19
CA ILE A 302 21.05 -18.93 5.90
C ILE A 302 20.48 -17.99 4.84
N LEU A 303 19.15 -17.80 4.79
CA LEU A 303 18.49 -16.87 3.84
C LEU A 303 18.89 -15.41 4.05
N SER A 304 19.30 -15.02 5.27
CA SER A 304 19.72 -13.65 5.56
C SER A 304 21.06 -13.25 4.92
N ILE A 305 21.82 -14.21 4.37
CA ILE A 305 23.13 -13.96 3.78
C ILE A 305 22.97 -13.42 2.35
N PRO A 306 23.49 -12.22 2.04
CA PRO A 306 23.51 -11.71 0.67
C PRO A 306 24.20 -12.69 -0.29
N GLY A 307 23.49 -13.10 -1.34
CA GLY A 307 23.98 -14.07 -2.34
C GLY A 307 23.38 -15.47 -2.20
N VAL A 308 22.65 -15.75 -1.12
CA VAL A 308 21.79 -16.95 -1.00
C VAL A 308 20.42 -16.63 -1.61
N LYS A 309 20.00 -17.45 -2.58
CA LYS A 309 18.67 -17.36 -3.22
C LYS A 309 17.64 -18.19 -2.47
N ALA A 310 18.02 -19.38 -1.99
CA ALA A 310 17.13 -20.22 -1.21
C ALA A 310 17.84 -21.29 -0.39
N VAL A 311 17.12 -21.89 0.56
CA VAL A 311 17.59 -23.04 1.33
C VAL A 311 16.46 -24.01 1.63
N GLU A 312 16.74 -25.29 1.44
CA GLU A 312 15.91 -26.40 1.92
C GLU A 312 16.66 -27.15 3.02
N LEU A 313 15.92 -27.50 4.08
CA LEU A 313 16.43 -28.25 5.21
C LEU A 313 15.66 -29.56 5.34
N THR A 314 16.38 -30.66 5.46
CA THR A 314 15.79 -31.99 5.69
C THR A 314 16.39 -32.59 6.95
N GLU A 315 15.54 -32.95 7.91
CA GLU A 315 15.96 -33.71 9.09
C GLU A 315 16.09 -35.20 8.76
N TRP A 316 17.07 -35.84 9.40
CA TRP A 316 17.35 -37.27 9.25
C TRP A 316 17.45 -37.71 7.79
N PRO A 317 18.28 -37.04 6.98
CA PRO A 317 18.46 -37.43 5.59
C PRO A 317 18.94 -38.87 5.55
N ASP A 318 18.33 -39.68 4.67
CA ASP A 318 18.66 -41.10 4.52
C ASP A 318 18.51 -41.91 5.83
N GLY A 319 17.66 -41.45 6.76
CA GLY A 319 17.39 -42.09 8.06
C GLY A 319 18.48 -41.87 9.11
N GLN A 320 19.45 -40.97 8.88
CA GLN A 320 20.56 -40.74 9.80
C GLN A 320 20.19 -39.74 10.91
N ALA A 321 19.95 -40.23 12.12
CA ALA A 321 19.70 -39.39 13.29
C ALA A 321 20.88 -38.44 13.57
N GLY A 322 20.58 -37.20 14.00
CA GLY A 322 21.58 -36.19 14.34
C GLY A 322 22.18 -35.44 13.14
N VAL A 323 21.68 -35.67 11.92
CA VAL A 323 22.10 -34.96 10.71
C VAL A 323 20.95 -34.14 10.14
N VAL A 324 21.26 -32.91 9.72
CA VAL A 324 20.38 -32.05 8.91
C VAL A 324 21.07 -31.82 7.58
N ARG A 325 20.36 -32.05 6.46
CA ARG A 325 20.86 -31.70 5.13
C ARG A 325 20.38 -30.31 4.76
N ALA A 326 21.31 -29.42 4.43
CA ALA A 326 21.01 -28.07 3.94
C ALA A 326 21.34 -27.99 2.45
N ALA A 327 20.31 -27.98 1.60
CA ALA A 327 20.46 -27.72 0.17
C ALA A 327 20.35 -26.21 -0.08
N VAL A 328 21.47 -25.55 -0.36
CA VAL A 328 21.56 -24.09 -0.49
C VAL A 328 21.68 -23.73 -1.96
N ALA A 329 20.80 -22.86 -2.43
CA ALA A 329 20.85 -22.27 -3.76
C ALA A 329 21.47 -20.88 -3.67
N TYR A 330 22.56 -20.68 -4.40
CA TYR A 330 23.22 -19.38 -4.50
C TYR A 330 22.76 -18.63 -5.74
N VAL A 331 22.80 -17.30 -5.72
CA VAL A 331 22.55 -16.45 -6.90
C VAL A 331 23.58 -16.78 -7.99
N ARG A 332 24.87 -16.77 -7.62
CA ARG A 332 25.99 -17.20 -8.46
C ARG A 332 26.95 -18.05 -7.63
N PRO A 333 27.72 -18.96 -8.25
CA PRO A 333 28.80 -19.65 -7.54
C PRO A 333 29.81 -18.61 -7.00
N ASP A 334 29.95 -18.55 -5.67
CA ASP A 334 30.84 -17.61 -5.00
C ASP A 334 31.41 -18.26 -3.73
N PRO A 335 32.71 -18.64 -3.72
CA PRO A 335 33.35 -19.28 -2.57
C PRO A 335 33.30 -18.46 -1.28
N ALA A 336 33.22 -17.13 -1.37
CA ALA A 336 33.13 -16.27 -0.19
C ALA A 336 31.75 -16.41 0.48
N VAL A 337 30.69 -16.45 -0.32
CA VAL A 337 29.31 -16.66 0.17
C VAL A 337 29.14 -18.07 0.73
N GLU A 338 29.71 -19.09 0.09
CA GLU A 338 29.68 -20.46 0.62
C GLU A 338 30.42 -20.62 1.96
N LYS A 339 31.49 -19.84 2.17
CA LYS A 339 32.21 -19.81 3.46
C LYS A 339 31.37 -19.11 4.53
N GLU A 340 30.69 -18.02 4.17
CA GLU A 340 29.79 -17.30 5.05
C GLU A 340 28.60 -18.17 5.49
N VAL A 341 27.99 -18.90 4.55
CA VAL A 341 26.92 -19.87 4.86
C VAL A 341 27.38 -20.92 5.85
N ARG A 342 28.57 -21.50 5.64
CA ARG A 342 29.14 -22.49 6.58
C ARG A 342 29.33 -21.90 7.99
N ARG A 343 29.90 -20.68 8.09
CA ARG A 343 30.06 -19.98 9.36
C ARG A 343 28.71 -19.78 10.05
N ARG A 344 27.71 -19.30 9.32
CA ARG A 344 26.39 -19.02 9.86
C ARG A 344 25.65 -20.28 10.33
N ILE A 345 25.82 -21.39 9.62
CA ILE A 345 25.30 -22.70 10.03
C ILE A 345 25.95 -23.14 11.35
N ASP A 346 27.27 -22.99 11.50
CA ASP A 346 27.97 -23.35 12.73
C ASP A 346 27.54 -22.51 13.94
N GLU A 347 27.20 -21.24 13.73
CA GLU A 347 26.67 -20.37 14.79
C GLU A 347 25.26 -20.77 15.26
N LEU A 348 24.43 -21.26 14.34
CA LEU A 348 23.00 -21.50 14.57
C LEU A 348 22.66 -22.94 14.93
N ARG A 349 23.49 -23.90 14.51
CA ARG A 349 23.24 -25.32 14.78
C ARG A 349 23.39 -25.63 16.27
N PRO A 350 22.55 -26.52 16.82
CA PRO A 350 22.71 -26.94 18.21
C PRO A 350 23.88 -27.92 18.34
N ALA A 351 24.46 -28.00 19.55
CA ALA A 351 25.52 -28.96 19.84
C ALA A 351 25.03 -30.40 19.58
N GLY A 352 25.90 -31.24 18.99
CA GLY A 352 25.58 -32.63 18.68
C GLY A 352 24.84 -32.86 17.35
N ILE A 353 24.35 -31.81 16.67
CA ILE A 353 23.78 -31.92 15.33
C ILE A 353 24.82 -31.55 14.28
N ARG A 354 24.93 -32.40 13.25
CA ARG A 354 25.76 -32.16 12.07
C ARG A 354 24.90 -31.61 10.94
N VAL A 355 25.33 -30.51 10.33
CA VAL A 355 24.65 -29.94 9.16
C VAL A 355 25.51 -30.17 7.92
N ASP A 356 25.02 -31.02 7.01
CA ASP A 356 25.68 -31.28 5.74
C ASP A 356 25.15 -30.35 4.66
N THR A 357 25.98 -29.43 4.17
CA THR A 357 25.62 -28.50 3.09
C THR A 357 25.81 -29.13 1.71
N ARG A 358 24.82 -29.00 0.84
CA ARG A 358 24.92 -29.30 -0.60
C ARG A 358 24.47 -28.09 -1.41
N THR A 359 25.00 -27.93 -2.60
CA THR A 359 24.46 -26.97 -3.56
C THR A 359 23.15 -27.52 -4.12
N ALA A 360 22.09 -26.73 -4.05
CA ALA A 360 20.80 -27.07 -4.63
C ALA A 360 20.91 -27.30 -6.15
N GLY A 361 20.10 -28.21 -6.69
CA GLY A 361 20.02 -28.44 -8.12
C GLY A 361 19.55 -27.17 -8.85
N ARG A 362 20.21 -26.82 -9.95
CA ARG A 362 19.76 -25.73 -10.82
C ARG A 362 19.08 -26.30 -12.05
N ARG A 363 17.89 -25.81 -12.35
CA ARG A 363 17.18 -26.17 -13.57
C ARG A 363 17.08 -24.94 -14.48
N SER A 364 17.82 -24.98 -15.58
CA SER A 364 17.80 -23.91 -16.56
C SER A 364 16.55 -23.99 -17.42
N VAL A 365 15.89 -22.85 -17.64
CA VAL A 365 14.72 -22.76 -18.53
C VAL A 365 14.89 -21.66 -19.56
N ARG A 366 14.44 -21.94 -20.78
CA ARG A 366 14.23 -20.93 -21.81
C ARG A 366 12.75 -20.54 -21.83
N VAL A 367 12.50 -19.24 -21.91
CA VAL A 367 11.16 -18.67 -21.97
C VAL A 367 10.92 -18.16 -23.39
N SER A 368 9.80 -18.56 -23.99
CA SER A 368 9.30 -17.98 -25.24
C SER A 368 7.94 -17.33 -24.99
N VAL A 369 7.79 -16.08 -25.47
CA VAL A 369 6.61 -15.25 -25.24
C VAL A 369 6.03 -14.82 -26.58
N ALA A 370 4.89 -15.39 -26.94
CA ALA A 370 4.12 -14.96 -28.11
C ALA A 370 3.13 -13.87 -27.71
N LEU A 371 3.20 -12.72 -28.37
CA LEU A 371 2.40 -11.53 -28.06
C LEU A 371 1.34 -11.27 -29.14
N VAL A 372 0.15 -10.88 -28.69
CA VAL A 372 -0.89 -10.25 -29.51
C VAL A 372 -0.97 -8.79 -29.09
N LEU A 373 -0.76 -7.87 -30.03
CA LEU A 373 -0.74 -6.43 -29.77
C LEU A 373 -2.06 -5.79 -30.21
N GLY A 374 -2.53 -4.81 -29.43
CA GLY A 374 -3.66 -3.97 -29.84
C GLY A 374 -3.21 -2.97 -30.91
N GLY A 375 -3.93 -2.90 -32.03
CA GLY A 375 -3.63 -1.95 -33.13
C GLY A 375 -2.76 -2.51 -34.27
N THR A 376 -2.64 -1.74 -35.36
CA THR A 376 -1.61 -1.92 -36.39
C THR A 376 -0.52 -0.86 -36.23
N GLY A 377 0.75 -1.27 -36.15
CA GLY A 377 1.87 -0.35 -36.40
C GLY A 377 2.73 0.04 -35.20
N VAL A 378 2.98 -0.88 -34.26
CA VAL A 378 4.01 -0.66 -33.25
C VAL A 378 5.37 -0.51 -33.94
N SER A 379 6.02 0.65 -33.74
CA SER A 379 7.34 0.92 -34.32
C SER A 379 8.39 -0.05 -33.74
N GLY A 380 9.51 -0.27 -34.45
CA GLY A 380 10.56 -1.18 -33.95
C GLY A 380 11.06 -0.83 -32.55
N ALA A 381 11.30 0.47 -32.28
CA ALA A 381 11.74 0.94 -30.97
C ALA A 381 10.68 0.76 -29.86
N GLU A 382 9.41 0.87 -30.21
CA GLU A 382 8.32 0.66 -29.26
C GLU A 382 8.09 -0.84 -29.00
N LEU A 383 8.27 -1.68 -30.01
CA LEU A 383 8.26 -3.13 -29.84
C LEU A 383 9.39 -3.58 -28.91
N ASP A 384 10.60 -3.05 -29.10
CA ASP A 384 11.75 -3.32 -28.23
C ASP A 384 11.44 -2.94 -26.77
N ARG A 385 10.86 -1.74 -26.55
CA ARG A 385 10.42 -1.30 -25.20
C ARG A 385 9.42 -2.27 -24.58
N VAL A 386 8.45 -2.74 -25.36
CA VAL A 386 7.41 -3.67 -24.89
C VAL A 386 8.03 -5.02 -24.55
N THR A 387 8.87 -5.58 -25.42
CA THR A 387 9.52 -6.88 -25.19
C THR A 387 10.47 -6.83 -23.99
N ASP A 388 11.26 -5.78 -23.84
CA ASP A 388 12.17 -5.59 -22.70
C ASP A 388 11.39 -5.51 -21.38
N GLY A 389 10.30 -4.73 -21.36
CA GLY A 389 9.44 -4.60 -20.18
C GLY A 389 8.73 -5.91 -19.82
N VAL A 390 8.29 -6.68 -20.82
CA VAL A 390 7.69 -8.02 -20.60
C VAL A 390 8.75 -8.98 -20.06
N GLU A 391 9.94 -9.01 -20.65
CA GLU A 391 11.04 -9.86 -20.18
C GLU A 391 11.37 -9.55 -18.72
N GLU A 392 11.49 -8.27 -18.35
CA GLU A 392 11.80 -7.87 -16.98
C GLU A 392 10.72 -8.32 -15.98
N ARG A 393 9.44 -8.07 -16.27
CA ARG A 393 8.33 -8.45 -15.37
C ARG A 393 8.19 -9.96 -15.22
N VAL A 394 8.25 -10.70 -16.32
CA VAL A 394 8.11 -12.16 -16.31
C VAL A 394 9.32 -12.80 -15.62
N ALA A 395 10.53 -12.32 -15.90
CA ALA A 395 11.73 -12.80 -15.23
C ALA A 395 11.72 -12.47 -13.73
N ALA A 396 11.23 -11.30 -13.31
CA ALA A 396 11.07 -10.96 -11.90
C ALA A 396 10.10 -11.92 -11.18
N LYS A 397 8.97 -12.27 -11.82
CA LYS A 397 8.02 -13.26 -11.27
C LYS A 397 8.65 -14.64 -11.15
N LEU A 398 9.41 -15.08 -12.16
CA LEU A 398 10.09 -16.37 -12.13
C LEU A 398 11.25 -16.40 -11.12
N ALA A 399 11.95 -15.27 -10.92
CA ALA A 399 13.02 -15.16 -9.95
C ALA A 399 12.53 -15.15 -8.50
N ALA A 400 11.31 -14.65 -8.26
CA ALA A 400 10.66 -14.61 -6.96
C ALA A 400 10.03 -15.95 -6.52
N LEU A 401 10.06 -16.98 -7.36
CA LEU A 401 9.54 -18.30 -6.99
C LEU A 401 10.42 -18.95 -5.91
N GLU A 402 9.77 -19.43 -4.85
CA GLU A 402 10.41 -20.29 -3.85
C GLU A 402 10.83 -21.63 -4.49
N PRO A 403 11.86 -22.31 -3.97
CA PRO A 403 12.24 -23.63 -4.45
C PRO A 403 11.08 -24.62 -4.40
N GLY A 404 10.92 -25.43 -5.45
CA GLY A 404 9.82 -26.39 -5.55
C GLY A 404 8.42 -25.76 -5.71
N ALA A 405 8.31 -24.44 -5.82
CA ALA A 405 7.02 -23.79 -6.05
C ALA A 405 6.46 -24.14 -7.44
N LEU A 406 5.13 -24.27 -7.52
CA LEU A 406 4.43 -24.48 -8.79
C LEU A 406 4.50 -23.22 -9.64
N ILE A 407 4.99 -23.36 -10.87
CA ILE A 407 4.93 -22.30 -11.88
C ILE A 407 3.47 -22.16 -12.31
N ARG A 408 2.88 -20.98 -12.10
CA ARG A 408 1.48 -20.68 -12.46
C ARG A 408 1.44 -19.94 -13.80
N PRO A 409 1.05 -20.57 -14.93
CA PRO A 409 1.05 -19.91 -16.24
C PRO A 409 0.21 -18.64 -16.25
N ALA A 410 -0.96 -18.65 -15.61
CA ALA A 410 -1.84 -17.49 -15.51
C ALA A 410 -1.17 -16.28 -14.83
N ALA A 411 -0.31 -16.50 -13.84
CA ALA A 411 0.41 -15.42 -13.17
C ALA A 411 1.50 -14.81 -14.05
N LEU A 412 2.10 -15.60 -14.95
CA LEU A 412 3.06 -15.12 -15.93
C LEU A 412 2.35 -14.34 -17.05
N SER A 413 1.24 -14.86 -17.58
CA SER A 413 0.42 -14.15 -18.58
C SER A 413 -0.09 -12.82 -18.02
N ALA A 414 -0.57 -12.79 -16.77
CA ALA A 414 -0.98 -11.53 -16.13
C ALA A 414 0.18 -10.52 -16.00
N ALA A 415 1.42 -10.98 -15.78
CA ALA A 415 2.58 -10.10 -15.73
C ALA A 415 2.95 -9.52 -17.11
N ALA A 416 2.72 -10.28 -18.18
CA ALA A 416 2.88 -9.78 -19.54
C ALA A 416 1.79 -8.74 -19.87
N LEU A 417 0.51 -9.08 -19.64
CA LEU A 417 -0.68 -8.25 -19.88
C LEU A 417 -0.76 -6.95 -19.07
N ALA A 418 0.19 -6.72 -18.16
CA ALA A 418 0.30 -5.45 -17.43
C ALA A 418 0.67 -4.26 -18.33
N ASP A 419 1.21 -4.49 -19.55
CA ASP A 419 1.40 -3.43 -20.54
C ASP A 419 0.13 -3.26 -21.38
N PRO A 420 -0.46 -2.05 -21.45
CA PRO A 420 -1.74 -1.82 -22.13
C PRO A 420 -1.68 -2.03 -23.65
N LEU A 421 -0.50 -2.13 -24.26
CA LEU A 421 -0.36 -2.42 -25.69
C LEU A 421 -0.54 -3.92 -26.02
N ILE A 422 -0.57 -4.79 -25.02
CA ILE A 422 -0.66 -6.24 -25.19
C ILE A 422 -2.12 -6.68 -24.97
N ALA A 423 -2.76 -7.16 -26.02
CA ALA A 423 -4.11 -7.71 -25.98
C ALA A 423 -4.14 -9.15 -25.46
N ASP A 424 -3.14 -9.97 -25.83
CA ASP A 424 -2.98 -11.34 -25.33
C ASP A 424 -1.49 -11.75 -25.26
N ALA A 425 -1.16 -12.70 -24.39
CA ALA A 425 0.20 -13.22 -24.23
C ALA A 425 0.21 -14.71 -23.87
N ALA A 426 0.84 -15.51 -24.73
CA ALA A 426 1.09 -16.93 -24.49
C ALA A 426 2.57 -17.16 -24.13
N ILE A 427 2.80 -17.68 -22.93
CA ILE A 427 4.16 -17.92 -22.39
C ILE A 427 4.40 -19.42 -22.32
N THR A 428 5.51 -19.85 -22.90
CA THR A 428 5.98 -21.24 -22.85
C THR A 428 7.35 -21.31 -22.20
N LEU A 429 7.52 -22.29 -21.30
CA LEU A 429 8.81 -22.59 -20.68
C LEU A 429 9.29 -23.93 -21.23
N SER A 430 10.57 -23.98 -21.60
CA SER A 430 11.21 -25.20 -22.09
C SER A 430 12.51 -25.45 -21.33
N ASP A 431 12.77 -26.71 -21.00
CA ASP A 431 14.05 -27.15 -20.44
C ASP A 431 15.00 -27.52 -21.60
N PRO A 432 16.14 -26.83 -21.77
CA PRO A 432 17.11 -27.15 -22.83
C PRO A 432 17.65 -28.58 -22.74
N SER A 433 17.63 -29.18 -21.54
CA SER A 433 18.16 -30.52 -21.27
C SER A 433 17.11 -31.62 -21.49
N ALA A 434 15.82 -31.26 -21.56
CA ALA A 434 14.71 -32.18 -21.76
C ALA A 434 13.57 -31.49 -22.56
N PRO A 435 13.70 -31.39 -23.90
CA PRO A 435 12.73 -30.69 -24.74
C PRO A 435 11.36 -31.39 -24.73
N GLY A 436 10.28 -30.63 -24.50
CA GLY A 436 8.89 -31.07 -24.75
C GLY A 436 8.05 -31.48 -23.53
N GLY A 437 8.63 -31.56 -22.33
CA GLY A 437 7.87 -31.78 -21.08
C GLY A 437 7.51 -30.49 -20.35
N PRO A 438 6.43 -30.45 -19.54
CA PRO A 438 6.16 -29.32 -18.66
C PRO A 438 7.32 -29.15 -17.67
N VAL A 439 7.78 -27.91 -17.48
CA VAL A 439 8.80 -27.62 -16.47
C VAL A 439 8.16 -27.72 -15.08
N VAL A 440 8.48 -28.80 -14.37
CA VAL A 440 8.13 -28.98 -12.97
C VAL A 440 9.41 -28.91 -12.15
N LEU A 441 9.47 -27.98 -11.21
CA LEU A 441 10.56 -27.90 -10.24
C LEU A 441 10.37 -29.01 -9.21
N GLN A 442 11.41 -29.83 -9.01
CA GLN A 442 11.43 -30.76 -7.88
C GLN A 442 11.66 -29.99 -6.57
N PRO A 443 11.27 -30.55 -5.41
CA PRO A 443 11.68 -30.01 -4.12
C PRO A 443 13.21 -29.82 -4.09
N GLY A 444 13.65 -28.62 -3.73
CA GLY A 444 15.08 -28.28 -3.67
C GLY A 444 15.73 -27.87 -4.99
N GLU A 445 14.98 -27.82 -6.10
CA GLU A 445 15.47 -27.23 -7.35
C GLU A 445 15.16 -25.74 -7.43
N VAL A 446 16.12 -24.98 -7.94
CA VAL A 446 15.95 -23.57 -8.24
C VAL A 446 15.96 -23.31 -9.73
N LEU A 447 15.01 -22.49 -10.16
CA LEU A 447 14.89 -22.06 -11.54
C LEU A 447 16.01 -21.07 -11.88
N ASP A 448 16.74 -21.37 -12.96
CA ASP A 448 17.69 -20.47 -13.59
C ASP A 448 17.12 -20.04 -14.94
N VAL A 449 16.67 -18.79 -15.03
CA VAL A 449 15.95 -18.29 -16.20
C VAL A 449 16.97 -17.76 -17.20
N LEU A 450 17.08 -18.43 -18.35
CA LEU A 450 17.99 -18.03 -19.42
C LEU A 450 17.45 -16.77 -20.11
N ARG A 451 18.35 -15.81 -20.33
CA ARG A 451 18.09 -14.57 -21.05
C ARG A 451 19.03 -14.45 -22.27
N PRO A 452 18.62 -13.74 -23.34
CA PRO A 452 17.32 -13.07 -23.52
C PRO A 452 16.18 -14.07 -23.75
N PHE A 453 14.93 -13.59 -23.61
CA PHE A 453 13.76 -14.39 -23.95
C PHE A 453 13.56 -14.45 -25.47
N GLU A 454 12.85 -15.48 -25.92
CA GLU A 454 12.51 -15.62 -27.33
C GLU A 454 11.13 -14.98 -27.59
N PHE A 455 11.10 -13.95 -28.44
CA PHE A 455 9.87 -13.28 -28.86
C PHE A 455 9.61 -13.57 -30.35
N PRO A 456 8.69 -14.49 -30.69
CA PRO A 456 8.21 -14.64 -32.06
C PRO A 456 7.58 -13.33 -32.56
N THR A 457 7.48 -13.16 -33.89
CA THR A 457 6.85 -11.98 -34.49
C THR A 457 5.43 -11.77 -33.92
N PRO A 458 5.14 -10.61 -33.29
CA PRO A 458 3.85 -10.37 -32.67
C PRO A 458 2.72 -10.38 -33.69
N GLN A 459 1.54 -10.84 -33.26
CA GLN A 459 0.33 -10.78 -34.08
C GLN A 459 -0.48 -9.53 -33.72
N ALA A 460 -1.09 -8.88 -34.70
CA ALA A 460 -2.04 -7.81 -34.42
C ALA A 460 -3.40 -8.41 -34.02
N GLU A 461 -4.05 -7.81 -33.03
CA GLU A 461 -5.39 -8.18 -32.62
C GLU A 461 -6.36 -8.06 -33.80
N ARG A 462 -7.15 -9.11 -34.03
CA ARG A 462 -8.18 -9.15 -35.07
C ARG A 462 -9.55 -9.15 -34.42
N THR A 463 -10.44 -8.31 -34.92
CA THR A 463 -11.85 -8.34 -34.56
C THR A 463 -12.50 -9.67 -34.99
N PRO A 464 -13.67 -10.05 -34.44
CA PRO A 464 -14.41 -11.25 -34.83
C PRO A 464 -14.74 -11.34 -36.34
N THR A 465 -14.73 -10.20 -37.03
CA THR A 465 -14.92 -10.05 -38.49
C THR A 465 -13.62 -10.15 -39.30
N GLY A 466 -12.47 -10.41 -38.66
CA GLY A 466 -11.18 -10.60 -39.33
C GLY A 466 -10.47 -9.31 -39.75
N VAL A 467 -11.01 -8.14 -39.42
CA VAL A 467 -10.39 -6.83 -39.66
C VAL A 467 -9.38 -6.55 -38.55
N VAL A 468 -8.18 -6.07 -38.92
CA VAL A 468 -7.14 -5.74 -37.96
C VAL A 468 -7.60 -4.54 -37.13
N ALA A 469 -7.51 -4.64 -35.80
CA ALA A 469 -7.86 -3.54 -34.94
C ALA A 469 -6.87 -2.37 -35.17
N THR A 470 -7.37 -1.14 -35.26
CA THR A 470 -6.55 0.08 -35.32
C THR A 470 -6.86 0.96 -34.12
N THR A 471 -5.89 1.75 -33.67
CA THR A 471 -6.10 2.71 -32.59
C THR A 471 -5.97 4.12 -33.15
N GLY A 472 -7.02 4.93 -32.97
CA GLY A 472 -6.97 6.37 -33.23
C GLY A 472 -6.65 7.11 -31.94
N GLU A 473 -5.64 7.97 -31.95
CA GLU A 473 -5.21 8.77 -30.80
C GLU A 473 -5.98 10.09 -30.76
N VAL A 474 -6.48 10.47 -29.58
CA VAL A 474 -7.31 11.66 -29.38
C VAL A 474 -6.60 12.62 -28.43
N ASP A 475 -6.29 13.81 -28.92
CA ASP A 475 -5.76 14.93 -28.15
C ASP A 475 -6.88 15.94 -27.87
N LEU A 476 -7.08 16.28 -26.59
CA LEU A 476 -8.14 17.21 -26.18
C LEU A 476 -7.54 18.44 -25.50
N VAL A 477 -8.03 19.62 -25.87
CA VAL A 477 -7.80 20.87 -25.12
C VAL A 477 -9.17 21.37 -24.67
N LEU A 478 -9.41 21.37 -23.36
CA LEU A 478 -10.71 21.64 -22.74
C LEU A 478 -10.57 22.74 -21.68
N PRO A 479 -10.74 24.02 -22.06
CA PRO A 479 -10.70 25.13 -21.13
C PRO A 479 -11.97 25.16 -20.25
N VAL A 480 -11.81 25.41 -18.95
CA VAL A 480 -12.92 25.32 -17.97
C VAL A 480 -13.01 26.54 -17.06
N GLN A 481 -14.21 26.75 -16.51
CA GLN A 481 -14.48 27.65 -15.38
C GLN A 481 -14.79 26.81 -14.14
N LEU A 482 -14.00 26.94 -13.09
CA LEU A 482 -14.17 26.12 -11.88
C LEU A 482 -15.28 26.65 -10.99
N GLN A 483 -16.01 25.75 -10.31
CA GLN A 483 -16.93 26.15 -9.25
C GLN A 483 -16.17 26.56 -7.98
N THR A 484 -16.82 27.37 -7.14
CA THR A 484 -16.21 27.85 -5.89
C THR A 484 -15.79 26.68 -4.99
N GLY A 485 -14.50 26.62 -4.65
CA GLY A 485 -13.93 25.60 -3.77
C GLY A 485 -13.46 24.32 -4.47
N VAL A 486 -13.54 24.24 -5.80
CA VAL A 486 -13.02 23.12 -6.61
C VAL A 486 -11.60 23.43 -7.08
N THR A 487 -10.68 22.47 -6.99
CA THR A 487 -9.32 22.62 -7.53
C THR A 487 -9.25 22.19 -9.00
N LEU A 488 -8.26 22.70 -9.74
CA LEU A 488 -8.03 22.29 -11.14
C LEU A 488 -7.71 20.78 -11.25
N ASP A 489 -7.07 20.19 -10.24
CA ASP A 489 -6.72 18.76 -10.24
C ASP A 489 -7.96 17.86 -10.09
N ASP A 490 -8.89 18.25 -9.21
CA ASP A 490 -10.18 17.56 -9.04
C ASP A 490 -11.00 17.60 -10.34
N ALA A 491 -11.04 18.79 -10.98
CA ALA A 491 -11.73 18.96 -12.26
C ALA A 491 -11.06 18.14 -13.38
N THR A 492 -9.73 18.15 -13.46
CA THR A 492 -8.97 17.38 -14.46
C THR A 492 -9.20 15.88 -14.31
N THR A 493 -9.26 15.37 -13.08
CA THR A 493 -9.55 13.97 -12.78
C THR A 493 -10.97 13.59 -13.23
N ALA A 494 -11.96 14.41 -12.90
CA ALA A 494 -13.35 14.19 -13.32
C ALA A 494 -13.53 14.23 -14.84
N ILE A 495 -12.89 15.19 -15.53
CA ILE A 495 -12.92 15.32 -17.00
C ILE A 495 -12.30 14.09 -17.65
N ARG A 496 -11.14 13.65 -17.18
CA ARG A 496 -10.44 12.48 -17.71
C ARG A 496 -11.33 11.24 -17.68
N LEU A 497 -11.92 10.95 -16.52
CA LEU A 497 -12.80 9.80 -16.35
C LEU A 497 -14.02 9.86 -17.27
N ALA A 498 -14.63 11.04 -17.41
CA ALA A 498 -15.80 11.23 -18.27
C ALA A 498 -15.46 11.11 -19.77
N VAL A 499 -14.32 11.64 -20.20
CA VAL A 499 -13.84 11.52 -21.58
C VAL A 499 -13.49 10.08 -21.92
N GLU A 500 -12.75 9.39 -21.05
CA GLU A 500 -12.40 7.97 -21.23
C GLU A 500 -13.65 7.09 -21.31
N ALA A 501 -14.61 7.30 -20.40
CA ALA A 501 -15.89 6.59 -20.43
C ALA A 501 -16.67 6.85 -21.72
N TYR A 502 -16.70 8.09 -22.20
CA TYR A 502 -17.36 8.44 -23.45
C TYR A 502 -16.69 7.82 -24.68
N LEU A 503 -15.36 7.90 -24.80
CA LEU A 503 -14.63 7.30 -25.92
C LEU A 503 -14.82 5.79 -25.98
N ALA A 504 -14.89 5.11 -24.82
CA ALA A 504 -15.19 3.68 -24.74
C ALA A 504 -16.60 3.30 -25.26
N THR A 505 -17.54 4.26 -25.34
CA THR A 505 -18.87 4.01 -25.93
C THR A 505 -18.90 4.11 -27.46
N LEU A 506 -17.86 4.66 -28.08
CA LEU A 506 -17.81 4.87 -29.53
C LEU A 506 -17.41 3.59 -30.25
N GLY A 507 -18.40 2.92 -30.86
CA GLY A 507 -18.19 1.79 -31.75
C GLY A 507 -18.05 2.18 -33.22
N THR A 508 -17.85 1.19 -34.09
CA THR A 508 -17.78 1.38 -35.55
C THR A 508 -18.99 2.17 -36.09
N GLY A 509 -18.71 3.21 -36.88
CA GLY A 509 -19.72 4.08 -37.46
C GLY A 509 -20.24 5.17 -36.54
N ALA A 510 -19.84 5.20 -35.26
CA ALA A 510 -20.15 6.31 -34.36
C ALA A 510 -19.32 7.56 -34.73
N SER A 511 -19.90 8.74 -34.51
CA SER A 511 -19.26 10.02 -34.82
C SER A 511 -18.80 10.72 -33.54
N LEU A 512 -17.50 10.94 -33.40
CA LEU A 512 -16.91 11.83 -32.41
C LEU A 512 -17.09 13.29 -32.85
N THR A 513 -17.68 14.10 -31.97
CA THR A 513 -17.82 15.56 -32.14
C THR A 513 -17.56 16.26 -30.81
N LEU A 514 -17.17 17.53 -30.86
CA LEU A 514 -16.96 18.33 -29.64
C LEU A 514 -18.25 18.50 -28.84
N ALA A 515 -19.40 18.65 -29.52
CA ALA A 515 -20.70 18.76 -28.87
C ALA A 515 -21.06 17.52 -28.04
N ALA A 516 -20.71 16.32 -28.53
CA ALA A 516 -20.97 15.07 -27.81
C ALA A 516 -20.06 14.91 -26.59
N VAL A 517 -18.78 15.30 -26.69
CA VAL A 517 -17.88 15.36 -25.52
C VAL A 517 -18.37 16.38 -24.50
N ALA A 518 -18.79 17.57 -24.93
CA ALA A 518 -19.37 18.58 -24.06
C ALA A 518 -20.64 18.07 -23.34
N SER A 519 -21.47 17.28 -24.03
CA SER A 519 -22.66 16.65 -23.44
C SER A 519 -22.30 15.59 -22.40
N ALA A 520 -21.25 14.79 -22.63
CA ALA A 520 -20.78 13.80 -21.65
C ALA A 520 -20.28 14.48 -20.36
N LEU A 521 -19.64 15.64 -20.49
CA LEU A 521 -19.13 16.43 -19.36
C LEU A 521 -20.21 17.20 -18.59
N GLN A 522 -21.41 17.37 -19.16
CA GLN A 522 -22.49 18.21 -18.60
C GLN A 522 -23.03 17.70 -17.25
N SER A 523 -22.82 16.42 -16.92
CA SER A 523 -23.27 15.82 -15.67
C SER A 523 -22.42 16.22 -14.45
N SER A 524 -21.21 16.75 -14.66
CA SER A 524 -20.31 17.15 -13.58
C SER A 524 -20.70 18.52 -13.02
N PRO A 525 -20.97 18.64 -11.70
CA PRO A 525 -21.26 19.93 -11.09
C PRO A 525 -19.99 20.75 -10.79
N LEU A 526 -18.79 20.23 -11.10
CA LEU A 526 -17.52 20.79 -10.61
C LEU A 526 -16.99 21.97 -11.45
N PHE A 527 -17.37 22.06 -12.72
CA PHE A 527 -16.82 23.02 -13.67
C PHE A 527 -17.83 23.34 -14.79
N GLY A 528 -17.63 24.46 -15.49
CA GLY A 528 -18.26 24.78 -16.77
C GLY A 528 -17.25 24.70 -17.91
N LEU A 529 -17.59 24.03 -19.03
CA LEU A 529 -16.72 23.96 -20.21
C LEU A 529 -16.86 25.20 -21.09
N VAL A 530 -15.74 25.86 -21.43
CA VAL A 530 -15.70 26.99 -22.38
C VAL A 530 -15.62 26.44 -23.80
N ARG A 531 -16.78 26.07 -24.37
CA ARG A 531 -16.88 25.36 -25.65
C ARG A 531 -16.23 26.07 -26.84
N GLU A 532 -16.26 27.41 -26.88
CA GLU A 532 -15.68 28.20 -27.96
C GLU A 532 -14.16 28.01 -28.11
N GLN A 533 -13.47 27.73 -27.02
CA GLN A 533 -12.02 27.56 -26.98
C GLN A 533 -11.59 26.09 -26.95
N ALA A 534 -12.55 25.17 -26.82
CA ALA A 534 -12.28 23.75 -26.79
C ALA A 534 -11.96 23.22 -28.20
N ARG A 535 -11.04 22.25 -28.27
CA ARG A 535 -10.70 21.56 -29.53
C ARG A 535 -10.33 20.11 -29.27
N ILE A 536 -10.62 19.28 -30.25
CA ILE A 536 -10.23 17.87 -30.27
C ILE A 536 -9.45 17.62 -31.55
N VAL A 537 -8.35 16.88 -31.47
CA VAL A 537 -7.60 16.40 -32.64
C VAL A 537 -7.58 14.88 -32.58
N VAL A 538 -8.01 14.24 -33.66
CA VAL A 538 -7.93 12.79 -33.82
C VAL A 538 -6.82 12.48 -34.82
N GLU A 539 -5.87 11.65 -34.42
CA GLU A 539 -4.83 11.10 -35.28
C GLU A 539 -5.08 9.61 -35.49
N SER A 540 -5.34 9.20 -36.73
CA SER A 540 -5.51 7.79 -37.06
C SER A 540 -4.91 7.48 -38.43
N ALA A 541 -4.15 6.41 -38.52
CA ALA A 541 -3.44 5.98 -39.74
C ALA A 541 -2.64 7.12 -40.42
N GLY A 542 -2.07 8.05 -39.64
CA GLY A 542 -1.30 9.20 -40.14
C GLY A 542 -2.13 10.36 -40.70
N GLN A 543 -3.46 10.35 -40.53
CA GLN A 543 -4.35 11.46 -40.84
C GLN A 543 -4.77 12.20 -39.56
N PHE A 544 -4.80 13.53 -39.63
CA PHE A 544 -5.22 14.40 -38.52
C PHE A 544 -6.56 15.04 -38.86
N VAL A 545 -7.52 14.92 -37.94
CA VAL A 545 -8.83 15.57 -38.04
C VAL A 545 -9.04 16.44 -36.81
N GLN A 546 -9.18 17.75 -37.03
CA GLN A 546 -9.49 18.71 -35.98
C GLN A 546 -11.01 18.94 -35.90
N LEU A 547 -11.53 18.89 -34.68
CA LEU A 547 -12.94 19.11 -34.35
C LEU A 547 -13.06 20.35 -33.45
N LEU A 548 -13.95 21.26 -33.84
CA LEU A 548 -14.28 22.49 -33.13
C LEU A 548 -15.78 22.50 -32.80
N ASP A 549 -16.24 23.44 -31.99
CA ASP A 549 -17.67 23.51 -31.67
C ASP A 549 -18.51 23.81 -32.92
N GLY A 550 -19.47 22.93 -33.21
CA GLY A 550 -20.29 23.00 -34.42
C GLY A 550 -19.56 22.74 -35.75
N GLN A 551 -18.27 22.36 -35.74
CA GLN A 551 -17.49 22.10 -36.96
C GLN A 551 -16.64 20.82 -36.86
N GLY A 552 -16.75 19.98 -37.89
CA GLY A 552 -16.01 18.72 -38.00
C GLY A 552 -16.66 17.57 -37.24
N SER A 553 -16.47 16.36 -37.76
CA SER A 553 -16.81 15.11 -37.09
C SER A 553 -15.81 14.04 -37.50
N TYR A 554 -15.45 13.16 -36.57
CA TYR A 554 -14.63 11.99 -36.88
C TYR A 554 -15.46 10.72 -36.75
N THR A 555 -15.59 9.95 -37.82
CA THR A 555 -16.34 8.69 -37.82
C THR A 555 -15.39 7.52 -37.55
N VAL A 556 -15.69 6.74 -36.51
CA VAL A 556 -14.88 5.58 -36.11
C VAL A 556 -14.94 4.49 -37.19
N ALA A 557 -13.79 4.12 -37.74
CA ALA A 557 -13.68 3.10 -38.76
C ALA A 557 -13.97 1.69 -38.22
N ALA A 558 -14.15 0.72 -39.13
CA ALA A 558 -14.39 -0.67 -38.75
C ALA A 558 -13.15 -1.27 -38.07
N GLY A 559 -13.30 -1.73 -36.83
CA GLY A 559 -12.18 -2.23 -36.02
C GLY A 559 -11.31 -1.15 -35.38
N GLU A 560 -11.68 0.13 -35.52
CA GLU A 560 -10.96 1.22 -34.86
C GLU A 560 -11.46 1.44 -33.43
N GLN A 561 -10.53 1.64 -32.48
CA GLN A 561 -10.82 2.14 -31.15
C GLN A 561 -10.16 3.49 -30.93
N LEU A 562 -10.88 4.45 -30.35
CA LEU A 562 -10.33 5.76 -30.02
C LEU A 562 -9.78 5.77 -28.60
N ARG A 563 -8.53 6.19 -28.45
CA ARG A 563 -7.84 6.31 -27.17
C ARG A 563 -7.45 7.75 -26.92
N GLN A 564 -7.62 8.21 -25.69
CA GLN A 564 -7.09 9.52 -25.28
C GLN A 564 -5.56 9.46 -25.17
N ARG A 565 -4.86 10.31 -25.93
CA ARG A 565 -3.41 10.49 -25.88
C ARG A 565 -3.02 11.63 -24.95
N THR A 566 -3.57 12.81 -25.18
CA THR A 566 -3.34 13.99 -24.35
C THR A 566 -4.65 14.66 -23.93
N LEU A 567 -4.65 15.23 -22.74
CA LEU A 567 -5.75 16.00 -22.17
C LEU A 567 -5.17 17.23 -21.48
N ASP A 568 -5.35 18.39 -22.10
CA ASP A 568 -4.99 19.70 -21.58
C ASP A 568 -6.25 20.37 -21.02
N VAL A 569 -6.31 20.48 -19.70
CA VAL A 569 -7.36 21.19 -18.97
C VAL A 569 -6.72 22.39 -18.28
N HIS A 570 -7.23 23.57 -18.55
CA HIS A 570 -6.78 24.80 -17.91
C HIS A 570 -7.96 25.71 -17.59
N GLU A 571 -7.81 26.49 -16.52
CA GLU A 571 -8.82 27.42 -16.06
C GLU A 571 -8.79 28.70 -16.89
N VAL A 572 -9.96 29.14 -17.36
CA VAL A 572 -10.14 30.42 -18.02
C VAL A 572 -10.59 31.44 -16.98
N VAL A 573 -9.70 32.35 -16.61
CA VAL A 573 -10.04 33.50 -15.78
C VAL A 573 -10.83 34.49 -16.64
N SER A 574 -12.12 34.63 -16.34
CA SER A 574 -13.02 35.61 -16.97
C SER A 574 -12.64 37.04 -16.65
#